data_AF-A0A7J4K5J0-F1
#
_entry.id   AF-A0A7J4K5J0-F1
#
_cell.length_a   1.000
_cell.length_b   1.000
_cell.length_c   1.000
_cell.angle_alpha   90.00
_cell.angle_beta   90.00
_cell.angle_gamma   90.00
#
_symmetry.space_group_name_H-M   'P 1'
#
loop_
_entity.id
_entity.type
_entity.pdbx_description
1 polymer ?
#
loop_
_entity_poly.entity_id
_entity_poly.type
_entity_poly.pdbx_seq_one_letter_code
_entity_poly.pdbx_strand_id
1 'polypeptide(L)'
;MRANLRSLVQDIMYNFQRLVKRGKFQSIKIIIRDELLSSNIKSALATGSWTGGRKGISQNMDRTNYLAAYSHLQRVNSLLTSTQENFEARALHPTHYGRLCPIETPEGTSIGLRKNMAITCGVTKGDAAEDKIRKALENCGVKLAL
;
A
#
# COMPACT_ATOMS: atom_id res chain seq x y z
N MET A 1 -3.26 7.36 -0.89
CA MET A 1 -4.40 8.30 -0.76
C MET A 1 -4.04 9.56 0.00
N ARG A 2 -3.55 9.50 1.25
CA ARG A 2 -3.15 10.68 2.05
C ARG A 2 -2.19 11.64 1.33
N ALA A 3 -1.16 11.11 0.65
CA ALA A 3 -0.21 11.93 -0.12
C ALA A 3 -0.88 12.72 -1.25
N ASN A 4 -1.73 12.07 -2.04
CA ASN A 4 -2.50 12.72 -3.12
C ASN A 4 -3.51 13.74 -2.56
N LEU A 5 -4.12 13.45 -1.41
CA LEU A 5 -5.03 14.39 -0.74
C LEU A 5 -4.28 15.63 -0.23
N ARG A 6 -3.08 15.46 0.33
CA ARG A 6 -2.21 16.58 0.72
C ARG A 6 -1.83 17.43 -0.49
N SER A 7 -1.51 16.80 -1.62
CA SER A 7 -1.23 17.49 -2.88
C SER A 7 -2.44 18.32 -3.36
N LEU A 8 -3.65 17.75 -3.31
CA LEU A 8 -4.87 18.47 -3.63
C LEU A 8 -5.09 19.69 -2.71
N VAL A 9 -4.90 19.53 -1.40
CA VAL A 9 -5.02 20.65 -0.44
C VAL A 9 -4.00 21.75 -0.76
N GLN A 10 -2.76 21.39 -1.10
CA GLN A 10 -1.74 22.36 -1.49
C GLN A 10 -2.11 23.10 -2.79
N ASP A 11 -2.64 22.40 -3.80
CA ASP A 11 -3.09 23.03 -5.04
C ASP A 11 -4.29 23.97 -4.80
N ILE A 12 -5.25 23.58 -3.96
CA ILE A 12 -6.38 24.44 -3.55
C ILE A 12 -5.87 25.71 -2.88
N MET A 13 -4.95 25.60 -1.92
CA MET A 13 -4.36 26.75 -1.23
C MET A 13 -3.60 27.67 -2.19
N TYR A 14 -2.81 27.09 -3.10
CA TYR A 14 -2.08 27.84 -4.12
C TYR A 14 -3.02 28.59 -5.07
N ASN A 15 -4.05 27.91 -5.59
CA ASN A 15 -5.04 28.51 -6.48
C ASN A 15 -5.81 29.63 -5.77
N PHE A 16 -6.21 29.42 -4.52
CA PHE A 16 -6.88 30.43 -3.71
C PHE A 16 -6.01 31.68 -3.50
N GLN A 17 -4.77 31.51 -3.03
CA GLN A 17 -3.84 32.62 -2.81
C GLN A 17 -3.59 33.43 -4.09
N ARG A 18 -3.45 32.73 -5.24
CA ARG A 18 -3.25 33.38 -6.55
C ARG A 18 -4.47 34.20 -6.98
N LEU A 19 -5.67 33.75 -6.67
CA LEU A 19 -6.92 34.46 -7.00
C LEU A 19 -7.13 35.69 -6.12
N VAL A 20 -6.86 35.57 -4.81
CA VAL A 20 -6.92 36.69 -3.87
C VAL A 20 -5.96 37.81 -4.28
N LYS A 21 -4.72 37.48 -4.67
CA LYS A 21 -3.75 38.47 -5.18
C LYS A 21 -4.23 39.22 -6.43
N ARG A 22 -5.13 38.62 -7.22
CA ARG A 22 -5.72 39.23 -8.43
C ARG A 22 -7.01 40.00 -8.14
N GLY A 23 -7.47 40.05 -6.89
CA GLY A 23 -8.71 40.73 -6.50
C GLY A 23 -9.99 40.08 -7.04
N LYS A 24 -9.93 38.82 -7.52
CA LYS A 24 -11.08 38.13 -8.11
C LYS A 24 -11.56 37.01 -7.18
N PHE A 25 -12.76 37.16 -6.63
CA PHE A 25 -13.46 36.06 -5.94
C PHE A 25 -14.16 35.19 -6.97
N GLN A 26 -13.60 34.00 -7.21
CA GLN A 26 -14.19 33.00 -8.09
C GLN A 26 -14.94 31.94 -7.28
N SER A 27 -15.85 31.22 -7.93
CA SER A 27 -16.60 30.15 -7.29
C SER A 27 -15.68 28.99 -6.84
N ILE A 28 -16.08 28.30 -5.77
CA ILE A 28 -15.32 27.19 -5.18
C ILE A 28 -15.01 26.08 -6.21
N LYS A 29 -15.93 25.85 -7.15
CA LYS A 29 -15.74 24.89 -8.26
C LYS A 29 -14.52 25.19 -9.13
N ILE A 30 -14.12 26.45 -9.25
CA ILE A 30 -12.94 26.83 -10.05
C ILE A 30 -11.66 26.65 -9.24
N ILE A 31 -11.74 26.79 -7.92
CA ILE A 31 -10.60 26.65 -7.00
C ILE A 31 -10.21 25.18 -6.85
N ILE A 32 -11.20 24.29 -6.78
CA ILE A 32 -11.00 22.85 -6.60
C ILE A 32 -10.93 22.17 -7.97
N ARG A 33 -9.79 21.54 -8.27
CA ARG A 33 -9.64 20.66 -9.43
C ARG A 33 -9.97 19.22 -9.03
N ASP A 34 -11.20 18.81 -9.30
CA ASP A 34 -11.72 17.47 -8.99
C ASP A 34 -10.98 16.35 -9.77
N GLU A 35 -10.58 16.63 -11.01
CA GLU A 35 -9.82 15.67 -11.83
C GLU A 35 -8.42 15.36 -11.28
N LEU A 36 -7.79 16.25 -10.51
CA LEU A 36 -6.42 16.07 -10.03
C LEU A 36 -6.27 14.81 -9.16
N LEU A 37 -7.22 14.56 -8.26
CA LEU A 37 -7.18 13.39 -7.40
C LEU A 37 -7.45 12.11 -8.20
N SER A 38 -8.49 12.16 -9.04
CA SER A 38 -8.95 11.03 -9.85
C SER A 38 -7.88 10.59 -10.86
N SER A 39 -7.30 11.53 -11.59
CA SER A 39 -6.24 11.27 -12.58
C SER A 39 -5.00 10.68 -11.94
N ASN A 40 -4.54 11.21 -10.80
CA ASN A 40 -3.36 10.70 -10.10
C ASN A 40 -3.56 9.26 -9.61
N ILE A 41 -4.75 8.94 -9.08
CA ILE A 41 -5.06 7.58 -8.63
C ILE A 41 -5.18 6.62 -9.83
N LYS A 42 -5.90 7.01 -10.87
CA LYS A 42 -6.07 6.19 -12.09
C LYS A 42 -4.72 5.92 -12.76
N SER A 43 -3.88 6.95 -12.89
CA SER A 43 -2.54 6.83 -13.48
C SER A 43 -1.62 5.91 -12.65
N ALA A 44 -1.62 6.04 -11.32
CA ALA A 44 -0.84 5.17 -10.45
C ALA A 44 -1.30 3.70 -10.51
N LEU A 45 -2.62 3.47 -10.61
CA LEU A 45 -3.18 2.13 -10.78
C LEU A 45 -2.86 1.53 -12.15
N ALA A 46 -2.94 2.33 -13.21
CA ALA A 46 -2.67 1.88 -14.58
C ALA A 46 -1.20 1.59 -14.85
N THR A 47 -0.30 2.44 -14.34
CA THR A 47 1.16 2.30 -14.55
C THR A 47 1.84 1.43 -13.49
N GLY A 48 1.19 1.21 -12.35
CA GLY A 48 1.79 0.55 -11.19
C GLY A 48 2.89 1.36 -10.50
N SER A 49 3.05 2.63 -10.86
CA SER A 49 4.00 3.56 -10.25
C SER A 49 3.30 4.41 -9.18
N TRP A 50 3.62 4.16 -7.92
CA TRP A 50 3.03 4.84 -6.77
C TRP A 50 3.97 5.89 -6.19
N THR A 51 3.39 6.87 -5.49
CA THR A 51 4.13 7.91 -4.77
C THR A 51 5.21 7.30 -3.87
N GLY A 52 6.42 7.84 -3.93
CA GLY A 52 7.57 7.33 -3.17
C GLY A 52 8.37 6.24 -3.88
N GLY A 53 8.34 6.20 -5.23
CA GLY A 53 9.19 5.32 -6.04
C GLY A 53 8.82 3.84 -6.02
N ARG A 54 7.65 3.49 -5.46
CA ARG A 54 7.19 2.10 -5.39
C ARG A 54 6.61 1.69 -6.73
N LYS A 55 7.23 0.71 -7.40
CA LYS A 55 6.80 0.19 -8.70
C LYS A 55 6.31 -1.26 -8.56
N GLY A 56 5.38 -1.65 -9.43
CA GLY A 56 4.91 -3.05 -9.52
C GLY A 56 3.95 -3.48 -8.41
N ILE A 57 3.30 -2.53 -7.73
CA ILE A 57 2.24 -2.85 -6.76
C ILE A 57 0.93 -3.16 -7.49
N SER A 58 0.52 -2.29 -8.41
CA SER A 58 -0.60 -2.56 -9.30
C SER A 58 -0.09 -3.32 -10.51
N GLN A 59 -0.72 -4.43 -10.84
CA GLN A 59 -0.32 -5.34 -11.92
C GLN A 59 -1.56 -5.78 -12.70
N ASN A 60 -1.39 -6.05 -13.99
CA ASN A 60 -2.43 -6.67 -14.79
C ASN A 60 -2.69 -8.09 -14.28
N MET A 61 -3.95 -8.39 -14.01
CA MET A 61 -4.35 -9.70 -13.51
C MET A 61 -4.07 -10.80 -14.54
N ASP A 62 -3.29 -11.81 -14.15
CA ASP A 62 -3.18 -13.07 -14.88
C ASP A 62 -4.54 -13.77 -14.98
N ARG A 63 -4.95 -14.07 -16.21
CA ARG A 63 -6.23 -14.71 -16.56
C ARG A 63 -6.05 -16.00 -17.35
N THR A 64 -4.87 -16.61 -17.27
CA THR A 64 -4.56 -17.85 -18.02
C THR A 64 -5.49 -18.99 -17.62
N ASN A 65 -5.77 -19.14 -16.33
CA ASN A 65 -6.79 -20.04 -15.79
C ASN A 65 -7.22 -19.57 -14.39
N TYR A 66 -8.21 -20.26 -13.82
CA TYR A 66 -8.76 -19.91 -12.50
C TYR A 66 -7.69 -19.97 -11.39
N LEU A 67 -6.88 -21.03 -11.35
CA LEU A 67 -5.84 -21.19 -10.32
C LEU A 67 -4.75 -20.12 -10.44
N ALA A 68 -4.36 -19.75 -11.65
CA ALA A 68 -3.40 -18.67 -11.91
C ALA A 68 -3.92 -17.33 -11.39
N ALA A 69 -5.21 -17.03 -11.60
CA ALA A 69 -5.83 -15.82 -11.06
C ALA A 69 -5.83 -15.81 -9.51
N TYR A 70 -6.15 -16.95 -8.87
CA TYR A 70 -6.09 -17.08 -7.41
C TYR A 70 -4.67 -16.93 -6.86
N SER A 71 -3.71 -17.64 -7.44
CA SER A 71 -2.29 -17.51 -7.09
C SER A 71 -1.82 -16.06 -7.23
N HIS A 72 -2.23 -15.37 -8.29
CA HIS A 72 -1.86 -13.97 -8.49
C HIS A 72 -2.46 -13.04 -7.43
N LEU A 73 -3.71 -13.27 -7.00
CA LEU A 73 -4.35 -12.51 -5.91
C LEU A 73 -3.69 -12.74 -4.54
N GLN A 74 -3.08 -13.90 -4.33
CA GLN A 74 -2.40 -14.28 -3.08
C GLN A 74 -0.92 -13.88 -3.04
N ARG A 75 -0.42 -13.20 -4.09
CA ARG A 75 0.99 -12.85 -4.23
C ARG A 75 1.40 -11.73 -3.27
N VAL A 76 2.54 -11.95 -2.61
CA VAL A 76 3.24 -11.01 -1.73
C VAL A 76 4.58 -10.67 -2.37
N ASN A 77 4.79 -9.38 -2.63
CA ASN A 77 6.01 -8.86 -3.26
C ASN A 77 6.87 -8.10 -2.24
N SER A 78 8.14 -8.45 -2.14
CA SER A 78 9.15 -7.66 -1.44
C SER A 78 9.43 -6.35 -2.17
N LEU A 79 9.75 -5.30 -1.43
CA LEU A 79 10.19 -4.00 -1.98
C LEU A 79 11.68 -3.99 -2.34
N LEU A 80 12.42 -5.05 -2.01
CA LEU A 80 13.84 -5.17 -2.36
C LEU A 80 14.01 -5.30 -3.87
N THR A 81 15.10 -4.74 -4.39
CA THR A 81 15.40 -4.82 -5.82
C THR A 81 15.88 -6.22 -6.19
N SER A 82 15.38 -6.77 -7.29
CA SER A 82 15.75 -8.10 -7.79
C SER A 82 17.18 -8.19 -8.32
N THR A 83 17.82 -7.06 -8.60
CA THR A 83 19.22 -6.98 -9.07
C THR A 83 20.23 -7.17 -7.94
N GLN A 84 19.83 -7.00 -6.68
CA GLN A 84 20.70 -7.18 -5.54
C GLN A 84 20.61 -8.62 -5.02
N GLU A 85 21.76 -9.16 -4.64
CA GLU A 85 21.94 -10.51 -4.11
C GLU A 85 21.69 -10.56 -2.60
N ASN A 86 20.45 -10.23 -2.20
CA ASN A 86 20.01 -10.29 -0.80
C ASN A 86 19.72 -11.75 -0.37
N PHE A 87 20.76 -12.58 -0.21
CA PHE A 87 20.61 -14.02 0.03
C PHE A 87 19.75 -14.34 1.27
N GLU A 88 19.99 -13.68 2.39
CA GLU A 88 19.24 -13.90 3.64
C GLU A 88 17.74 -13.59 3.48
N ALA A 89 17.42 -12.52 2.76
CA ALA A 89 16.03 -12.13 2.51
C ALA A 89 15.31 -13.07 1.53
N ARG A 90 16.06 -13.80 0.69
CA ARG A 90 15.51 -14.74 -0.30
C ARG A 90 15.36 -16.15 0.27
N ALA A 91 16.18 -16.50 1.26
CA ALA A 91 16.17 -17.80 1.91
C ALA A 91 14.81 -18.11 2.55
N LEU A 92 14.50 -19.41 2.68
CA LEU A 92 13.32 -19.85 3.41
C LEU A 92 13.60 -19.76 4.92
N HIS A 93 12.97 -18.80 5.58
CA HIS A 93 13.05 -18.67 7.04
C HIS A 93 11.94 -19.47 7.74
N PRO A 94 12.19 -20.11 8.90
CA PRO A 94 11.18 -20.88 9.63
C PRO A 94 9.91 -20.09 9.99
N THR A 95 10.01 -18.77 10.19
CA THR A 95 8.85 -17.91 10.49
C THR A 95 7.86 -17.77 9.33
N HIS A 96 8.21 -18.23 8.13
CA HIS A 96 7.30 -18.29 6.99
C HIS A 96 6.26 -19.39 7.12
N TYR A 97 6.52 -20.40 7.97
CA TYR A 97 5.63 -21.54 8.15
C TYR A 97 4.22 -21.07 8.54
N GLY A 98 3.21 -21.54 7.79
CA GLY A 98 1.81 -21.16 7.96
C GLY A 98 1.44 -19.74 7.51
N ARG A 99 2.40 -18.92 7.05
CA ARG A 99 2.15 -17.54 6.58
C ARG A 99 2.36 -17.40 5.08
N LEU A 100 3.46 -17.95 4.56
CA LEU A 100 3.83 -17.91 3.15
C LEU A 100 4.05 -19.33 2.62
N CYS A 101 3.74 -19.56 1.35
CA CYS A 101 4.02 -20.82 0.68
C CYS A 101 5.56 -20.99 0.57
N PRO A 102 6.13 -22.12 1.04
CA PRO A 102 7.57 -22.34 1.00
C PRO A 102 8.09 -22.66 -0.42
N ILE A 103 7.22 -23.18 -1.29
CA ILE A 103 7.57 -23.71 -2.62
C ILE A 103 7.23 -22.72 -3.73
N GLU A 104 6.08 -22.05 -3.65
CA GLU A 104 5.58 -21.20 -4.73
C GLU A 104 6.32 -19.85 -4.77
N THR A 105 7.37 -19.82 -5.57
CA THR A 105 8.17 -18.64 -5.93
C THR A 105 8.53 -18.74 -7.41
N PRO A 106 8.58 -17.62 -8.15
CA PRO A 106 9.10 -17.64 -9.51
C PRO A 106 10.59 -18.00 -9.51
N GLU A 107 11.02 -18.67 -10.57
CA GLU A 107 12.42 -18.91 -10.85
C GLU A 107 13.14 -17.63 -11.33
N GLY A 108 14.47 -17.64 -11.28
CA GLY A 108 15.31 -16.52 -11.74
C GLY A 108 15.49 -15.41 -10.70
N THR A 109 15.72 -14.17 -11.17
CA THR A 109 16.18 -13.06 -10.32
C THR A 109 15.18 -12.61 -9.25
N SER A 110 13.92 -13.00 -9.36
CA SER A 110 12.86 -12.69 -8.39
C SER A 110 12.62 -13.78 -7.35
N ILE A 111 13.39 -14.87 -7.39
CA ILE A 111 13.28 -15.98 -6.45
C ILE A 111 13.41 -15.50 -4.99
N GLY A 112 12.48 -15.94 -4.15
CA GLY A 112 12.42 -15.58 -2.73
C GLY A 112 11.89 -14.16 -2.44
N LEU A 113 11.90 -13.25 -3.42
CA LEU A 113 11.37 -11.89 -3.26
C LEU A 113 9.88 -11.80 -3.61
N ARG A 114 9.38 -12.69 -4.47
CA ARG A 114 7.94 -12.88 -4.71
C ARG A 114 7.54 -14.22 -4.13
N LYS A 115 6.55 -14.22 -3.25
CA LYS A 115 6.02 -15.42 -2.61
C LYS A 115 4.50 -15.35 -2.61
N ASN A 116 3.84 -16.47 -2.35
CA ASN A 116 2.39 -16.50 -2.18
C ASN A 116 2.02 -16.71 -0.71
N MET A 117 0.84 -16.24 -0.31
CA MET A 117 0.28 -16.54 1.02
C MET A 117 0.02 -18.04 1.17
N ALA A 118 0.17 -18.57 2.38
CA ALA A 118 -0.29 -19.91 2.69
C ALA A 118 -1.84 -19.98 2.68
N ILE A 119 -2.40 -21.17 2.44
CA ILE A 119 -3.85 -21.38 2.30
C ILE A 119 -4.64 -20.92 3.53
N THR A 120 -4.10 -21.16 4.73
CA THR A 120 -4.74 -20.80 6.01
C THR A 120 -4.32 -19.42 6.55
N CYS A 121 -3.53 -18.67 5.79
CA CYS A 121 -3.02 -17.38 6.22
C CYS A 121 -4.14 -16.32 6.22
N GLY A 122 -4.25 -15.58 7.33
CA GLY A 122 -5.15 -14.45 7.48
C GLY A 122 -4.39 -13.14 7.62
N VAL A 123 -4.79 -12.11 6.88
CA VAL A 123 -4.25 -10.76 7.03
C VAL A 123 -5.10 -9.98 8.04
N THR A 124 -4.47 -9.55 9.13
CA THR A 124 -5.12 -8.69 10.13
C THR A 124 -5.52 -7.36 9.51
N LYS A 125 -6.80 -7.01 9.59
CA LYS A 125 -7.30 -5.69 9.21
C LYS A 125 -7.20 -4.77 10.44
N GLY A 126 -6.57 -3.61 10.27
CA GLY A 126 -6.32 -2.68 11.35
C GLY A 126 -7.61 -2.11 11.92
N ASP A 127 -7.95 -2.53 13.14
CA ASP A 127 -8.65 -1.78 14.18
C ASP A 127 -8.31 -2.47 15.50
N ALA A 128 -7.03 -2.43 15.88
CA ALA A 128 -6.70 -2.64 17.28
C ALA A 128 -7.31 -1.44 18.00
N ALA A 129 -8.43 -1.65 18.67
CA ALA A 129 -9.02 -0.65 19.53
C ALA A 129 -8.08 -0.45 20.72
N GLU A 130 -6.96 0.24 20.47
CA GLU A 130 -5.86 0.42 21.40
C GLU A 130 -6.37 1.04 22.69
N ASP A 131 -7.32 1.97 22.59
CA ASP A 131 -8.04 2.55 23.73
C ASP A 131 -8.85 1.53 24.53
N LYS A 132 -9.49 0.56 23.88
CA LYS A 132 -10.24 -0.50 24.57
C LYS A 132 -9.29 -1.48 25.25
N ILE A 133 -8.20 -1.85 24.58
CA ILE A 133 -7.18 -2.74 25.12
C ILE A 133 -6.50 -2.07 26.32
N ARG A 134 -6.15 -0.78 26.18
CA ARG A 134 -5.59 0.06 27.24
C ARG A 134 -6.49 0.08 28.47
N LYS A 135 -7.77 0.42 28.30
CA LYS A 135 -8.75 0.44 29.40
C LYS A 135 -8.92 -0.95 30.04
N ALA A 136 -8.92 -2.01 29.25
CA ALA A 136 -8.99 -3.38 29.78
C ALA A 136 -7.76 -3.73 30.64
N LEU A 137 -6.56 -3.30 30.22
CA LEU A 137 -5.33 -3.50 30.99
C LEU A 137 -5.32 -2.68 32.29
N GLU A 138 -5.79 -1.43 32.25
CA GLU A 138 -5.97 -0.58 33.45
C GLU A 138 -6.96 -1.21 34.44
N ASN A 139 -8.09 -1.74 33.94
CA ASN A 139 -9.07 -2.46 34.77
C ASN A 139 -8.50 -3.73 35.40
N CYS A 140 -7.54 -4.39 34.74
CA CYS A 140 -6.80 -5.53 35.30
C CYS A 140 -5.67 -5.12 36.25
N GLY A 141 -5.51 -3.83 36.55
CA GLY A 141 -4.52 -3.31 37.51
C GLY A 141 -3.12 -3.12 36.94
N VAL A 142 -2.96 -3.16 35.61
CA VAL A 142 -1.68 -2.83 34.97
C VAL A 142 -1.48 -1.32 35.00
N LYS A 143 -0.46 -0.85 35.72
CA LYS A 143 -0.01 0.56 35.64
C LYS A 143 0.75 0.76 34.33
N LEU A 144 0.08 1.31 33.34
CA LEU A 144 0.73 1.72 32.11
C LEU A 144 1.57 2.97 32.39
N ALA A 145 2.91 2.82 32.36
CA ALA A 145 3.81 3.96 32.35
C ALA A 145 3.70 4.61 30.96
N LEU A 146 3.34 5.89 30.95
CA LEU A 146 3.45 6.77 29.78
C LEU A 146 4.91 7.06 29.46
#